data_AF-A0A2Y9IYM5-F1
#
_entry.id   AF-A0A2Y9IYM5-F1
#
_cell.length_a   1.000
_cell.length_b   1.000
_cell.length_c   1.000
_cell.angle_alpha   90.00
_cell.angle_beta   90.00
_cell.angle_gamma   90.00
#
_symmetry.space_group_name_H-M   'P 1'
#
loop_
_entity.id
_entity.type
_entity.pdbx_description
1 polymer ?
#
loop_
_entity_poly.entity_id
_entity_poly.type
_entity_poly.pdbx_seq_one_letter_code
_entity_poly.pdbx_strand_id
1 'polypeptide(L)'
;MSICQLGNLPEEEKPEQINEQTQDEPQKKEEPTGLSPEALTSEKKVEAEDIDTNKDTETEEEDGANNGDKQIPEEQDKPSTSNLEVIKIQAWWRGTLVRRTLLHAVLRALIIQRWWKQILTNMMEKRRRAALENFTRKEWAAVKLQSWVRMWRIRRRYCRLLNAARIIQAYWRCHSCASRGFIKGHYRVTANHLHLELEILLGSGPCIVSECIPLPIKQ
;
A
#
# COMPACT_ATOMS: atom_id res chain seq x y z
N MET A 1 -29.84 24.51 21.00
CA MET A 1 -29.18 25.79 20.69
C MET A 1 -28.05 25.96 21.68
N SER A 2 -26.82 25.60 21.30
CA SER A 2 -25.61 26.00 22.01
C SER A 2 -24.57 26.38 20.97
N ILE A 3 -24.14 27.63 21.09
CA ILE A 3 -23.23 28.36 20.22
C ILE A 3 -21.81 28.04 20.69
N CYS A 4 -20.97 27.50 19.81
CA CYS A 4 -19.53 27.58 19.94
C CYS A 4 -18.99 28.20 18.65
N GLN A 5 -18.85 29.53 18.66
CA GLN A 5 -17.96 30.26 17.75
C GLN A 5 -16.59 30.35 18.41
N LEU A 6 -15.54 30.04 17.64
CA LEU A 6 -14.28 30.78 17.47
C LEU A 6 -13.12 29.82 17.21
N GLY A 7 -12.54 29.92 16.02
CA GLY A 7 -11.40 29.12 15.58
C GLY A 7 -11.03 29.42 14.13
N ASN A 8 -10.60 30.67 13.89
CA ASN A 8 -9.82 31.24 12.78
C ASN A 8 -9.52 30.42 11.49
N LEU A 9 -9.86 31.05 10.36
CA LEU A 9 -9.20 30.96 9.04
C LEU A 9 -7.82 31.64 9.07
N PRO A 10 -6.88 31.26 8.18
CA PRO A 10 -6.65 32.01 6.92
C PRO A 10 -6.66 31.08 5.68
N GLU A 11 -7.35 31.44 4.59
CA GLU A 11 -6.84 32.18 3.40
C GLU A 11 -5.62 31.47 2.79
N GLU A 12 -5.85 30.59 1.82
CA GLU A 12 -5.68 30.83 0.36
C GLU A 12 -4.22 30.74 -0.09
N GLU A 13 -3.89 29.67 -0.83
CA GLU A 13 -3.01 29.73 -2.00
C GLU A 13 -3.08 28.44 -2.83
N LYS A 14 -3.33 28.61 -4.13
CA LYS A 14 -3.30 27.65 -5.25
C LYS A 14 -2.89 28.48 -6.48
N PRO A 15 -2.39 27.96 -7.62
CA PRO A 15 -1.81 26.64 -7.98
C PRO A 15 -0.37 26.73 -8.53
N GLU A 16 0.36 25.61 -8.52
CA GLU A 16 1.41 25.37 -9.52
C GLU A 16 0.88 24.43 -10.63
N GLN A 17 0.85 24.96 -11.85
CA GLN A 17 0.90 24.22 -13.10
C GLN A 17 2.35 24.21 -13.59
N ILE A 18 2.79 23.10 -14.19
CA ILE A 18 3.92 22.84 -15.13
C ILE A 18 4.04 21.29 -15.12
N ASN A 19 4.10 20.51 -16.19
CA ASN A 19 4.45 20.72 -17.59
C ASN A 19 3.79 19.60 -18.43
N GLU A 20 3.43 19.93 -19.67
CA GLU A 20 3.26 18.96 -20.75
C GLU A 20 4.62 18.31 -21.09
N GLN A 21 4.63 17.01 -21.32
CA GLN A 21 5.56 16.41 -22.28
C GLN A 21 4.92 15.18 -22.93
N THR A 22 4.51 15.41 -24.17
CA THR A 22 4.22 14.45 -25.24
C THR A 22 5.32 13.41 -25.39
N GLN A 23 4.96 12.13 -25.46
CA GLN A 23 5.68 11.18 -26.32
C GLN A 23 4.68 10.20 -26.96
N ASP A 24 4.63 10.30 -28.28
CA ASP A 24 4.00 9.38 -29.22
C ASP A 24 4.67 8.01 -29.23
N GLU A 25 3.84 7.00 -29.50
CA GLU A 25 4.16 5.64 -29.92
C GLU A 25 4.94 5.65 -31.27
N PRO A 26 5.73 4.61 -31.59
CA PRO A 26 5.11 3.53 -32.36
C PRO A 26 5.62 2.10 -32.04
N GLN A 27 4.73 1.18 -32.36
CA GLN A 27 4.83 -0.28 -32.31
C GLN A 27 5.98 -0.89 -33.12
N LYS A 28 6.45 -2.05 -32.67
CA LYS A 28 6.79 -3.26 -33.47
C LYS A 28 6.86 -4.48 -32.54
N LYS A 29 5.85 -5.36 -32.59
CA LYS A 29 5.92 -6.77 -33.06
C LYS A 29 7.24 -7.49 -32.76
N GLU A 30 7.17 -8.53 -31.92
CA GLU A 30 7.41 -9.93 -32.31
C GLU A 30 7.20 -10.88 -31.11
N GLU A 31 6.34 -11.87 -31.31
CA GLU A 31 6.22 -13.11 -30.52
C GLU A 31 7.21 -14.12 -31.11
N PRO A 32 7.77 -15.03 -30.30
CA PRO A 32 7.38 -16.42 -30.53
C PRO A 32 7.22 -17.24 -29.24
N THR A 33 6.12 -18.00 -29.22
CA THR A 33 6.12 -19.46 -29.06
C THR A 33 6.83 -20.05 -27.83
N GLY A 34 5.99 -20.57 -26.94
CA GLY A 34 6.14 -21.93 -26.41
C GLY A 34 6.94 -22.07 -25.13
N LEU A 35 6.25 -22.44 -24.04
CA LEU A 35 6.41 -23.73 -23.35
C LEU A 35 5.65 -23.68 -22.00
N SER A 36 4.72 -24.61 -21.82
CA SER A 36 4.18 -25.02 -20.52
C SER A 36 5.26 -25.79 -19.75
N PRO A 37 5.21 -25.87 -18.41
CA PRO A 37 4.71 -27.12 -17.84
C PRO A 37 3.84 -26.96 -16.59
N GLU A 38 2.64 -27.51 -16.72
CA GLU A 38 2.00 -28.53 -15.89
C GLU A 38 2.75 -29.05 -14.63
N ALA A 39 2.01 -29.01 -13.52
CA ALA A 39 1.96 -29.92 -12.37
C ALA A 39 3.24 -30.49 -11.75
N LEU A 40 3.41 -30.27 -10.43
CA LEU A 40 3.42 -31.37 -9.46
C LEU A 40 3.31 -30.87 -8.01
N THR A 41 2.38 -31.51 -7.32
CA THR A 41 2.23 -31.67 -5.87
C THR A 41 3.47 -32.28 -5.22
N SER A 42 3.76 -31.94 -3.95
CA SER A 42 3.77 -32.92 -2.85
C SER A 42 4.36 -32.31 -1.58
N GLU A 43 3.58 -32.41 -0.52
CA GLU A 43 4.01 -32.36 0.87
C GLU A 43 5.09 -33.42 1.14
N LYS A 44 6.06 -33.13 2.02
CA LYS A 44 6.65 -34.18 2.85
C LYS A 44 7.19 -33.65 4.18
N LYS A 45 6.47 -34.07 5.22
CA LYS A 45 6.82 -34.23 6.63
C LYS A 45 8.08 -35.09 6.79
N VAL A 46 9.00 -34.72 7.70
CA VAL A 46 10.00 -35.65 8.25
C VAL A 46 10.01 -35.48 9.77
N GLU A 47 9.42 -36.47 10.44
CA GLU A 47 9.67 -36.83 11.84
C GLU A 47 10.71 -37.97 11.86
N ALA A 48 11.28 -38.14 13.05
CA ALA A 48 12.36 -39.02 13.49
C ALA A 48 12.23 -40.52 13.15
N GLU A 49 13.39 -41.20 13.13
CA GLU A 49 13.70 -42.49 13.80
C GLU A 49 15.23 -42.68 13.72
N ASP A 50 15.96 -42.72 14.84
CA ASP A 50 16.32 -43.90 15.66
C ASP A 50 17.24 -44.92 14.94
N ILE A 51 18.49 -44.99 15.40
CA ILE A 51 19.39 -46.14 15.18
C ILE A 51 19.99 -46.50 16.54
N ASP A 52 19.42 -47.55 17.12
CA ASP A 52 19.96 -48.37 18.20
C ASP A 52 20.73 -49.53 17.57
N THR A 53 21.93 -49.84 18.06
CA THR A 53 22.55 -51.16 17.87
C THR A 53 23.50 -51.43 19.04
N ASN A 54 22.96 -52.05 20.09
CA ASN A 54 23.74 -52.89 21.01
C ASN A 54 23.83 -54.32 20.44
N LYS A 55 25.02 -54.92 20.49
CA LYS A 55 25.19 -56.39 20.61
C LYS A 55 26.61 -56.73 21.10
N ASP A 56 26.73 -57.10 22.38
CA ASP A 56 27.23 -58.38 22.92
C ASP A 56 28.08 -59.26 21.95
N THR A 57 29.17 -59.94 22.30
CA THR A 57 29.54 -60.64 23.56
C THR A 57 30.98 -61.21 23.44
N GLU A 58 31.61 -61.44 24.60
CA GLU A 58 32.54 -62.55 24.95
C GLU A 58 33.98 -62.66 24.38
N THR A 59 34.91 -62.51 25.35
CA THR A 59 36.17 -63.23 25.64
C THR A 59 36.52 -64.50 24.87
N GLU A 60 37.79 -64.58 24.42
CA GLU A 60 38.69 -65.71 24.71
C GLU A 60 40.13 -65.21 24.96
N GLU A 61 40.81 -65.92 25.86
CA GLU A 61 42.19 -65.73 26.31
C GLU A 61 43.21 -66.25 25.27
N GLU A 62 44.44 -65.71 25.26
CA GLU A 62 45.64 -66.56 25.37
C GLU A 62 46.92 -65.76 25.67
N ASP A 63 47.81 -66.47 26.37
CA ASP A 63 49.07 -66.13 27.03
C ASP A 63 50.13 -65.33 26.25
N GLY A 64 50.94 -64.60 27.03
CA GLY A 64 52.18 -64.02 26.54
C GLY A 64 52.97 -63.23 27.60
N ALA A 65 53.56 -63.93 28.56
CA ALA A 65 54.50 -63.35 29.52
C ALA A 65 55.80 -62.85 28.84
N ASN A 66 56.20 -61.59 29.07
CA ASN A 66 57.57 -61.28 29.53
C ASN A 66 57.72 -59.84 30.04
N ASN A 67 57.95 -59.76 31.35
CA ASN A 67 58.75 -58.82 32.14
C ASN A 67 59.32 -57.56 31.47
N GLY A 68 58.93 -56.43 32.04
CA GLY A 68 59.57 -55.13 31.85
C GLY A 68 59.23 -54.19 33.01
N ASP A 69 59.34 -54.68 34.24
CA ASP A 69 59.28 -53.86 35.45
C ASP A 69 60.40 -52.82 35.40
N LYS A 70 60.06 -51.63 34.89
CA LYS A 70 60.84 -50.43 35.13
C LYS A 70 60.18 -49.67 36.27
N GLN A 71 60.39 -50.19 37.48
CA GLN A 71 60.22 -49.44 38.71
C GLN A 71 61.12 -48.20 38.60
N ILE A 72 60.49 -47.05 38.31
CA ILE A 72 61.12 -45.76 38.52
C ILE A 72 61.16 -45.57 40.04
N PRO A 73 62.32 -45.32 40.65
CA PRO A 73 62.43 -45.16 42.09
C PRO A 73 61.53 -44.03 42.59
N GLU A 74 60.56 -44.39 43.45
CA GLU A 74 59.94 -43.47 44.39
C GLU A 74 61.02 -42.98 45.36
N GLU A 75 61.71 -41.91 45.00
CA GLU A 75 62.45 -41.11 45.96
C GLU A 75 61.48 -40.10 46.57
N GLN A 76 61.00 -40.43 47.77
CA GLN A 76 60.14 -39.62 48.62
C GLN A 76 60.90 -38.37 49.09
N ASP A 77 61.04 -37.36 48.23
CA ASP A 77 61.23 -35.99 48.69
C ASP A 77 59.87 -35.49 49.20
N LYS A 78 59.58 -35.79 50.47
CA LYS A 78 58.46 -35.13 51.17
C LYS A 78 58.71 -33.62 51.07
N PRO A 79 57.87 -32.86 50.34
CA PRO A 79 58.05 -31.43 50.28
C PRO A 79 57.94 -30.93 51.72
N SER A 80 58.96 -30.18 52.16
CA SER A 80 58.89 -29.48 53.44
C SER A 80 57.54 -28.75 53.51
N THR A 81 56.91 -28.70 54.68
CA THR A 81 55.58 -28.11 54.89
C THR A 81 55.42 -26.72 54.26
N SER A 82 56.53 -25.98 54.14
CA SER A 82 56.65 -24.71 53.41
C SER A 82 56.27 -24.81 51.92
N ASN A 83 56.74 -25.82 51.19
CA ASN A 83 56.46 -25.98 49.74
C ASN A 83 54.98 -26.30 49.47
N LEU A 84 54.35 -27.11 50.33
CA LEU A 84 52.93 -27.45 50.18
C LEU A 84 52.02 -26.23 50.36
N GLU A 85 52.33 -25.36 51.32
CA GLU A 85 51.58 -24.11 51.54
C GLU A 85 51.74 -23.13 50.35
N VAL A 86 52.94 -23.03 49.77
CA VAL A 86 53.16 -22.24 48.54
C VAL A 86 52.33 -22.76 47.38
N ILE A 87 52.26 -24.08 47.19
CA ILE A 87 51.44 -24.71 46.14
C ILE A 87 49.95 -24.40 46.34
N LYS A 88 49.45 -24.45 47.59
CA LYS A 88 48.05 -24.08 47.90
C LYS A 88 47.76 -22.62 47.53
N ILE A 89 48.65 -21.70 47.88
CA ILE A 89 48.50 -20.27 47.56
C ILE A 89 48.52 -20.06 46.03
N GLN A 90 49.42 -20.72 45.31
CA GLN A 90 49.50 -20.64 43.85
C GLN A 90 48.25 -21.22 43.17
N ALA A 91 47.77 -22.37 43.63
CA ALA A 91 46.54 -22.99 43.13
C ALA A 91 45.32 -22.09 43.38
N TRP A 92 45.25 -21.46 44.55
CA TRP A 92 44.19 -20.51 44.89
C TRP A 92 44.20 -19.27 43.98
N TRP A 93 45.38 -18.69 43.72
CA TRP A 93 45.53 -17.56 42.81
C TRP A 93 45.15 -17.91 41.37
N ARG A 94 45.62 -19.05 40.85
CA ARG A 94 45.25 -19.54 39.51
C ARG A 94 43.75 -19.76 39.39
N GLY A 95 43.12 -20.38 40.38
CA GLY A 95 41.67 -20.58 40.42
C GLY A 95 40.87 -19.27 40.50
N THR A 96 41.37 -18.27 41.22
CA THR A 96 40.72 -16.96 41.33
C THR A 96 40.81 -16.18 40.02
N LEU A 97 41.98 -16.20 39.37
CA LEU A 97 42.18 -15.54 38.08
C LEU A 97 41.23 -16.12 37.01
N VAL A 98 41.15 -17.45 36.91
CA VAL A 98 40.27 -18.14 35.95
C VAL A 98 38.79 -17.85 36.23
N ARG A 99 38.35 -17.82 37.48
CA ARG A 99 36.96 -17.48 37.82
C ARG A 99 36.60 -16.04 37.42
N ARG A 100 37.52 -15.08 37.61
CA ARG A 100 37.31 -13.69 37.19
C ARG A 100 37.21 -13.57 35.66
N THR A 101 38.05 -14.26 34.90
CA THR A 101 38.01 -14.21 33.43
C THR A 101 36.74 -14.84 32.89
N LEU A 102 36.32 -15.99 33.44
CA LEU A 102 35.04 -16.64 33.11
C LEU A 102 33.86 -15.73 33.38
N LEU A 103 33.81 -15.08 34.55
CA LEU A 103 32.72 -14.15 34.89
C LEU A 103 32.64 -13.00 33.85
N HIS A 104 33.79 -12.41 33.50
CA HIS A 104 33.84 -11.37 32.47
C HIS A 104 33.41 -11.88 31.09
N ALA A 105 33.80 -13.10 30.72
CA ALA A 105 33.39 -13.72 29.45
C ALA A 105 31.88 -13.97 29.41
N VAL A 106 31.30 -14.49 30.50
CA VAL A 106 29.86 -14.73 30.64
C VAL A 106 29.08 -13.42 30.56
N LEU A 107 29.51 -12.37 31.26
CA LEU A 107 28.86 -11.06 31.19
C LEU A 107 28.85 -10.50 29.76
N ARG A 108 29.98 -10.60 29.04
CA ARG A 108 30.07 -10.18 27.64
C ARG A 108 29.15 -11.00 26.74
N ALA A 109 29.13 -12.32 26.92
CA ALA A 109 28.25 -13.21 26.16
C ALA A 109 26.76 -12.87 26.40
N LEU A 110 26.36 -12.60 27.64
CA LEU A 110 24.99 -12.22 27.99
C LEU A 110 24.58 -10.89 27.33
N ILE A 111 25.48 -9.90 27.27
CA ILE A 111 25.21 -8.63 26.58
C ILE A 111 24.97 -8.88 25.09
N ILE A 112 25.82 -9.67 24.44
CA ILE A 112 25.70 -10.01 23.01
C ILE A 112 24.39 -10.79 22.75
N GLN A 113 24.07 -11.79 23.58
CA GLN A 113 22.84 -12.56 23.46
C GLN A 113 21.59 -11.68 23.61
N ARG A 114 21.59 -10.78 24.59
CA ARG A 114 20.46 -9.86 24.82
C ARG A 114 20.30 -8.87 23.67
N TRP A 115 21.40 -8.35 23.14
CA TRP A 115 21.42 -7.48 21.97
C TRP A 115 20.84 -8.19 20.73
N TRP A 116 21.25 -9.43 20.46
CA TRP A 116 20.69 -10.23 19.37
C TRP A 116 19.20 -10.50 19.52
N LYS A 117 18.75 -10.86 20.74
CA LYS A 117 17.31 -11.03 21.01
C LYS A 117 16.53 -9.74 20.72
N GLN A 118 17.05 -8.60 21.15
CA GLN A 118 16.41 -7.30 20.91
C GLN A 118 16.36 -6.94 19.42
N ILE A 119 17.41 -7.25 18.66
CA ILE A 119 17.42 -7.04 17.21
C ILE A 119 16.39 -7.94 16.53
N LEU A 120 16.31 -9.21 16.92
CA LEU A 120 15.36 -10.14 16.34
C LEU A 120 13.92 -9.73 16.62
N THR A 121 13.59 -9.32 17.85
CA THR A 121 12.26 -8.81 18.18
C THR A 121 11.93 -7.55 17.39
N ASN A 122 12.87 -6.62 17.28
CA ASN A 122 12.70 -5.40 16.50
C ASN A 122 12.46 -5.70 15.01
N MET A 123 13.17 -6.66 14.42
CA MET A 123 12.96 -7.06 13.03
C MET A 123 11.58 -7.70 12.84
N MET A 124 11.17 -8.59 13.74
CA MET A 124 9.85 -9.23 13.68
C MET A 124 8.71 -8.21 13.84
N GLU A 125 8.85 -7.26 14.76
CA GLU A 125 7.87 -6.19 14.94
C GLU A 125 7.78 -5.28 13.72
N LYS A 126 8.91 -4.88 13.12
CA LYS A 126 8.91 -4.10 11.89
C LYS A 126 8.19 -4.85 10.76
N ARG A 127 8.47 -6.15 10.61
CA ARG A 127 7.78 -6.99 9.61
C ARG A 127 6.28 -7.08 9.88
N ARG A 128 5.88 -7.26 11.15
CA ARG A 128 4.47 -7.30 11.55
C ARG A 128 3.77 -5.97 11.28
N ARG A 129 4.38 -4.85 11.63
CA ARG A 129 3.85 -3.49 11.36
C ARG A 129 3.69 -3.25 9.87
N ALA A 130 4.73 -3.54 9.07
CA ALA A 130 4.65 -3.41 7.62
C ALA A 130 3.55 -4.29 7.02
N ALA A 131 3.35 -5.52 7.51
CA ALA A 131 2.25 -6.36 7.06
C ALA A 131 0.89 -5.72 7.36
N LEU A 132 0.67 -5.24 8.59
CA LEU A 132 -0.56 -4.58 9.01
C LEU A 132 -0.84 -3.30 8.19
N GLU A 133 0.17 -2.46 7.99
CA GLU A 133 0.07 -1.24 7.17
C GLU A 133 -0.29 -1.56 5.72
N ASN A 134 0.24 -2.65 5.16
CA ASN A 134 -0.14 -3.09 3.82
C ASN A 134 -1.61 -3.54 3.75
N PHE A 135 -2.11 -4.24 4.78
CA PHE A 135 -3.52 -4.64 4.83
C PHE A 135 -4.43 -3.42 4.97
N THR A 136 -4.14 -2.52 5.91
CA THR A 136 -4.95 -1.31 6.09
C THR A 136 -4.92 -0.45 4.83
N ARG A 137 -3.77 -0.28 4.16
CA ARG A 137 -3.68 0.44 2.89
C ARG A 137 -4.55 -0.18 1.81
N LYS A 138 -4.59 -1.52 1.71
CA LYS A 138 -5.46 -2.23 0.76
C LYS A 138 -6.93 -2.00 1.08
N GLU A 139 -7.32 -2.08 2.35
CA GLU A 139 -8.70 -1.79 2.78
C GLU A 139 -9.11 -0.35 2.47
N TRP A 140 -8.26 0.62 2.80
CA TRP A 140 -8.48 2.02 2.47
C TRP A 140 -8.64 2.25 0.97
N ALA A 141 -7.78 1.62 0.15
CA ALA A 141 -7.90 1.67 -1.31
C ALA A 141 -9.22 1.05 -1.79
N ALA A 142 -9.61 -0.11 -1.24
CA ALA A 142 -10.86 -0.79 -1.57
C ALA A 142 -12.08 0.07 -1.19
N VAL A 143 -12.11 0.67 0.00
CA VAL A 143 -13.20 1.54 0.45
C VAL A 143 -13.30 2.80 -0.40
N LYS A 144 -12.17 3.43 -0.75
CA LYS A 144 -12.16 4.56 -1.70
C LYS A 144 -12.69 4.15 -3.07
N LEU A 145 -12.24 3.01 -3.61
CA LEU A 145 -12.74 2.52 -4.90
C LEU A 145 -14.24 2.22 -4.84
N GLN A 146 -14.70 1.58 -3.78
CA GLN A 146 -16.12 1.29 -3.57
C GLN A 146 -16.96 2.57 -3.49
N SER A 147 -16.50 3.60 -2.78
CA SER A 147 -17.22 4.88 -2.69
C SER A 147 -17.28 5.58 -4.05
N TRP A 148 -16.19 5.54 -4.82
CA TRP A 148 -16.15 6.06 -6.18
C TRP A 148 -17.11 5.32 -7.12
N VAL A 149 -17.11 3.99 -7.09
CA VAL A 149 -18.01 3.17 -7.91
C VAL A 149 -19.47 3.43 -7.54
N ARG A 150 -19.81 3.54 -6.25
CA ARG A 150 -21.17 3.87 -5.80
C ARG A 150 -21.59 5.25 -6.29
N MET A 151 -20.75 6.27 -6.10
CA MET A 151 -21.01 7.63 -6.58
C MET A 151 -21.18 7.67 -8.10
N TRP A 152 -20.30 6.99 -8.84
CA TRP A 152 -20.35 6.92 -10.30
C TRP A 152 -21.65 6.27 -10.81
N ARG A 153 -22.11 5.17 -10.19
CA ARG A 153 -23.38 4.53 -10.54
C ARG A 153 -24.57 5.48 -10.37
N ILE A 154 -24.62 6.20 -9.25
CA ILE A 154 -25.68 7.19 -8.96
C ILE A 154 -25.62 8.32 -9.99
N ARG A 155 -24.44 8.90 -10.22
CA ARG A 155 -24.24 9.97 -11.20
C ARG A 155 -24.65 9.55 -12.60
N ARG A 156 -24.27 8.34 -13.04
CA ARG A 156 -24.69 7.79 -14.34
C ARG A 156 -26.20 7.62 -14.45
N ARG A 157 -26.87 7.15 -13.39
CA ARG A 157 -28.34 7.06 -13.37
C ARG A 157 -28.99 8.43 -13.44
N TYR A 158 -28.51 9.40 -12.65
CA TYR A 158 -28.99 10.77 -12.66
C TYR A 158 -28.81 11.44 -14.02
N CYS A 159 -27.62 11.34 -14.63
CA CYS A 159 -27.35 11.90 -15.95
C CYS A 159 -28.26 11.29 -17.03
N ARG A 160 -28.53 9.98 -16.98
CA ARG A 160 -29.48 9.34 -17.91
C ARG A 160 -30.89 9.90 -17.76
N LEU A 161 -31.39 10.01 -16.52
CA LEU A 161 -32.71 10.56 -16.26
C LEU A 161 -32.81 12.03 -16.67
N LEU A 162 -31.78 12.82 -16.36
CA LEU A 162 -31.72 14.23 -16.74
C LEU A 162 -31.67 14.40 -18.26
N ASN A 163 -30.93 13.54 -18.98
CA ASN A 163 -30.92 13.57 -20.44
C ASN A 163 -32.29 13.23 -21.02
N ALA A 164 -32.95 12.18 -20.50
CA ALA A 164 -34.31 11.83 -20.92
C ALA A 164 -35.29 12.98 -20.66
N ALA A 165 -35.24 13.59 -19.47
CA ALA A 165 -36.08 14.73 -19.12
C ALA A 165 -35.84 15.93 -20.05
N ARG A 166 -34.57 16.23 -20.39
CA ARG A 166 -34.23 17.29 -21.34
C ARG A 166 -34.80 17.03 -22.73
N ILE A 167 -34.71 15.79 -23.23
CA ILE A 167 -35.28 15.41 -24.53
C ILE A 167 -36.80 15.63 -24.52
N ILE A 168 -37.50 15.16 -23.48
CA ILE A 168 -38.95 15.33 -23.34
C ILE A 168 -39.31 16.82 -23.26
N GLN A 169 -38.58 17.61 -22.47
CA GLN A 169 -38.80 19.06 -22.35
C GLN A 169 -38.55 19.79 -23.66
N ALA A 170 -37.50 19.42 -24.40
CA ALA A 170 -37.18 20.00 -25.70
C ALA A 170 -38.27 19.68 -26.73
N TYR A 171 -38.72 18.42 -26.77
CA TYR A 171 -39.83 18.01 -27.61
C TYR A 171 -41.11 18.79 -27.28
N TRP A 172 -41.47 18.89 -26.00
CA TRP A 172 -42.66 19.62 -25.57
C TRP A 172 -42.55 21.12 -25.88
N ARG A 173 -41.38 21.73 -25.67
CA ARG A 173 -41.13 23.13 -26.07
C ARG A 173 -41.27 23.33 -27.56
N CYS A 174 -40.66 22.46 -28.37
CA CYS A 174 -40.76 22.52 -29.82
C CYS A 174 -42.21 22.37 -30.28
N HIS A 175 -42.95 21.40 -29.71
CA HIS A 175 -44.37 21.18 -30.02
C HIS A 175 -45.24 22.38 -29.61
N SER A 176 -45.00 22.97 -28.43
CA SER A 176 -45.74 24.14 -27.94
C SER A 176 -45.48 25.40 -28.76
N CYS A 177 -44.24 25.60 -29.23
CA CYS A 177 -43.91 26.70 -30.13
C CYS A 177 -44.52 26.49 -31.52
N ALA A 178 -44.50 25.25 -32.04
CA ALA A 178 -45.11 24.91 -33.31
C ALA A 178 -46.64 25.10 -33.31
N SER A 179 -47.31 24.80 -32.19
CA SER A 179 -48.77 24.96 -32.07
C SER A 179 -49.22 26.39 -31.76
N ARG A 180 -48.39 27.21 -31.12
CA ARG A 180 -48.74 28.60 -30.74
C ARG A 180 -48.54 29.63 -31.84
N GLY A 181 -47.99 29.22 -32.97
CA GLY A 181 -47.64 30.12 -34.06
C GLY A 181 -46.49 31.05 -33.70
N PHE A 182 -45.84 31.63 -34.70
CA PHE A 182 -44.76 32.59 -34.49
C PHE A 182 -45.10 33.93 -35.15
N ILE A 183 -44.65 35.02 -34.52
CA ILE A 183 -44.82 36.39 -35.00
C ILE A 183 -43.46 36.88 -35.49
N LYS A 184 -43.38 37.24 -36.77
CA LYS A 184 -42.21 37.84 -37.39
C LYS A 184 -42.53 39.29 -37.71
N GLY A 185 -41.87 40.22 -37.03
CA GLY A 185 -41.99 41.65 -37.31
C GLY A 185 -40.87 42.12 -38.23
N HIS A 186 -41.22 42.78 -39.33
CA HIS A 186 -40.32 43.56 -40.15
C HIS A 186 -40.68 45.04 -39.97
N TYR A 187 -39.69 45.88 -39.70
CA TYR A 187 -39.91 47.32 -39.60
C TYR A 187 -38.93 48.06 -40.50
N ARG A 188 -39.42 49.11 -41.15
CA ARG A 188 -38.63 50.00 -42.00
C ARG A 188 -38.86 51.44 -41.57
N VAL A 189 -37.80 52.06 -41.06
CA VAL A 189 -37.82 53.46 -40.64
C VAL A 189 -37.49 54.34 -41.83
N THR A 190 -38.39 55.26 -42.19
CA THR A 190 -38.17 56.31 -43.19
C THR A 190 -38.20 57.66 -42.47
N ALA A 191 -37.63 58.72 -43.08
CA ALA A 191 -37.49 60.04 -42.44
C ALA A 191 -38.79 60.61 -41.84
N ASN A 192 -39.94 60.31 -42.46
CA ASN A 192 -41.23 60.90 -42.08
C ASN A 192 -42.25 59.86 -41.53
N HIS A 193 -41.96 58.56 -41.69
CA HIS A 193 -42.89 57.48 -41.38
C HIS A 193 -42.15 56.20 -40.96
N LEU A 194 -42.71 55.49 -40.00
CA LEU A 194 -42.32 54.13 -39.61
C LEU A 194 -43.30 53.14 -40.26
N HIS A 195 -42.80 52.26 -41.11
CA HIS A 195 -43.58 51.15 -41.66
C HIS A 195 -43.34 49.89 -40.82
N LEU A 196 -44.39 49.34 -40.26
CA LEU A 196 -44.36 48.12 -39.46
C LEU A 196 -45.19 47.04 -40.17
N GLU A 197 -44.59 45.86 -40.39
CA GLU A 197 -45.25 44.71 -40.98
C GLU A 197 -45.07 43.52 -40.05
N LEU A 198 -46.18 42.97 -39.54
CA LEU A 198 -46.20 41.79 -38.70
C LEU A 198 -46.78 40.62 -39.49
N GLU A 199 -45.99 39.57 -39.65
CA GLU A 199 -46.43 38.29 -40.17
C GLU A 199 -46.70 37.35 -38.99
N ILE A 200 -47.95 36.95 -38.82
CA ILE A 200 -48.39 36.04 -37.77
C ILE A 200 -48.72 34.70 -38.43
N LEU A 201 -47.94 33.67 -38.10
CA LEU A 201 -48.13 32.32 -38.63
C LEU A 201 -48.80 31.45 -37.57
N LEU A 202 -50.14 31.41 -37.57
CA LEU A 202 -50.91 30.41 -36.82
C LEU A 202 -51.19 29.23 -37.78
N GLY A 203 -51.18 27.99 -37.30
CA GLY A 203 -51.18 26.75 -38.11
C GLY A 203 -52.27 26.55 -39.18
N SER A 204 -53.15 27.53 -39.40
CA SER A 204 -54.12 27.60 -40.49
C SER A 204 -53.67 28.47 -41.70
N GLY A 205 -52.55 29.21 -41.61
CA GLY A 205 -51.99 30.05 -42.68
C GLY A 205 -51.39 31.36 -42.18
N PRO A 206 -50.50 32.04 -42.95
CA PRO A 206 -49.95 33.35 -42.57
C PRO A 206 -51.02 34.45 -42.64
N CYS A 207 -51.14 35.25 -41.58
CA CYS A 207 -51.83 36.54 -41.63
C CYS A 207 -50.82 37.68 -41.52
N ILE A 208 -50.95 38.67 -42.41
CA ILE A 208 -50.04 39.82 -42.52
C ILE A 208 -50.79 41.08 -42.08
N VAL A 209 -50.23 41.81 -41.13
CA VAL A 209 -50.76 43.07 -40.60
C VAL A 209 -49.72 44.16 -40.85
N SER A 210 -50.05 45.18 -41.64
CA SER A 210 -49.18 46.31 -41.95
C SER A 210 -49.73 47.63 -41.40
N GLU A 211 -48.90 48.41 -40.73
CA GLU A 211 -49.24 49.72 -40.17
C GLU A 211 -48.18 50.77 -40.50
N CYS A 212 -48.60 52.01 -40.79
CA CYS A 212 -47.71 53.14 -41.08
C CYS A 212 -47.91 54.23 -40.02
N ILE A 213 -46.92 54.43 -39.15
CA ILE A 213 -46.97 55.41 -38.06
C ILE A 213 -46.18 56.65 -38.49
N PRO A 214 -46.80 57.85 -38.59
CA PRO A 214 -46.08 59.08 -38.89
C PRO A 214 -45.15 59.45 -37.73
N LEU A 215 -43.90 59.79 -38.04
CA LEU A 215 -42.92 60.20 -37.04
C LEU A 215 -42.99 61.71 -36.84
N PRO A 216 -43.06 62.22 -35.60
CA PRO A 216 -43.03 63.66 -35.36
C PRO A 216 -41.67 64.21 -35.77
N ILE A 217 -41.65 64.94 -36.89
CA ILE A 217 -40.48 65.66 -37.36
C ILE A 217 -40.23 66.77 -36.32
N LYS A 218 -39.18 66.63 -35.51
CA LYS A 218 -38.69 67.75 -34.70
C LYS A 218 -38.09 68.77 -35.67
N GLN A 219 -38.81 69.86 -35.89
CA GLN A 219 -38.29 71.08 -36.51
C GLN A 219 -37.29 71.76 -35.58
#